data_AF-A0A7J8IXB0-F1
#
_entry.id   AF-A0A7J8IXB0-F1
#
_cell.length_a   1.000
_cell.length_b   1.000
_cell.length_c   1.000
_cell.angle_alpha   90.00
_cell.angle_beta   90.00
_cell.angle_gamma   90.00
#
_symmetry.space_group_name_H-M   'P 1'
#
loop_
_entity.id
_entity.type
_entity.pdbx_description
1 polymer ?
#
loop_
_entity_poly.entity_id
_entity_poly.type
_entity_poly.pdbx_seq_one_letter_code
_entity_poly.pdbx_strand_id
1 'polypeptide(L)'
;MAMAPSSSLAQVYTSPVAVAVWEWQDELGTWHPYSATVCSYIEQQFVQQKGQRFGLGSLAHSIPLGQADPSLAPYIIDLPSWTQFRQDTGTMRAVRRHLFPQLSAPGRGIVWEWLSDDGSWTAYEASICDFLEQQVARGNQLVDLAPLGASIPSGPVSSPGSIPATVPVQMPKSSRVQQALAGMTSVLMSAIGLPVCLSRAPQPASPPASCLASKSHSSVKRLRKMSMKGGTPKPEPEPEQVIRNYTEELKTAQDEDCIICMEKLSMVSGYSDVTNSKSIGPVAVGRLTKCSHAFHLLCLLAMYCNGNKDGSLQCPSCKTIYGEKTGTQPRGKMEVFSFHVSLPGHEDCGTILIVYNIPHGIQGPEHPNPGKPFTARGFPRQCYLPDNAQGRKVLELLKVAWKRRLIFTVGTSSTTGETDTVVWNEIHHKTEMDRNVTGHGYPDPNYLQNVLAELAAQGVTEDCLEQQ
;
A
#
# COMPACT_ATOMS: atom_id res chain seq x y z
N MET A 1 -62.31 -24.94 -6.20
CA MET A 1 -61.19 -24.02 -6.49
C MET A 1 -60.56 -23.65 -5.16
N ALA A 2 -59.27 -23.75 -4.88
CA ALA A 2 -58.11 -24.14 -5.67
C ALA A 2 -57.03 -24.67 -4.69
N MET A 3 -56.26 -25.65 -5.14
CA MET A 3 -55.06 -26.22 -4.51
C MET A 3 -53.79 -25.69 -5.22
N ALA A 4 -52.67 -25.79 -4.52
CA ALA A 4 -51.33 -25.26 -4.80
C ALA A 4 -50.68 -25.61 -6.16
N PRO A 5 -49.53 -24.98 -6.46
CA PRO A 5 -48.28 -25.73 -6.70
C PRO A 5 -47.12 -25.14 -5.87
N SER A 6 -46.46 -25.90 -4.99
CA SER A 6 -45.38 -26.91 -5.18
C SER A 6 -43.96 -26.33 -5.06
N SER A 7 -43.21 -26.91 -4.13
CA SER A 7 -41.80 -26.73 -3.77
C SER A 7 -40.80 -26.82 -4.93
N SER A 8 -39.76 -25.99 -4.92
CA SER A 8 -38.48 -26.26 -5.58
C SER A 8 -37.32 -26.24 -4.58
N LEU A 9 -36.40 -27.17 -4.82
CA LEU A 9 -35.31 -27.62 -3.97
C LEU A 9 -34.21 -26.56 -3.76
N ALA A 10 -33.42 -26.81 -2.70
CA ALA A 10 -32.22 -26.09 -2.31
C ALA A 10 -31.34 -25.61 -3.50
N GLN A 11 -31.04 -24.31 -3.52
CA GLN A 11 -29.81 -23.83 -4.14
C GLN A 11 -28.81 -23.53 -3.03
N VAL A 12 -27.91 -24.49 -2.84
CA VAL A 12 -26.56 -24.23 -2.33
C VAL A 12 -26.02 -23.06 -3.14
N TYR A 13 -25.88 -21.88 -2.53
CA TYR A 13 -25.08 -20.82 -3.15
C TYR A 13 -23.63 -21.31 -3.15
N THR A 14 -23.24 -21.97 -4.24
CA THR A 14 -21.85 -22.04 -4.65
C THR A 14 -21.32 -20.62 -4.67
N SER A 15 -20.32 -20.32 -3.83
CA SER A 15 -19.61 -19.04 -3.84
C SER A 15 -19.37 -18.62 -5.31
N PRO A 16 -19.87 -17.47 -5.77
CA PRO A 16 -19.66 -17.07 -7.16
C PRO A 16 -18.17 -16.86 -7.36
N VAL A 17 -17.58 -17.59 -8.29
CA VAL A 17 -16.21 -17.37 -8.74
C VAL A 17 -16.19 -15.95 -9.33
N ALA A 18 -15.40 -15.05 -8.74
CA ALA A 18 -15.27 -13.65 -9.14
C ALA A 18 -13.86 -13.39 -9.71
N VAL A 19 -13.74 -12.36 -10.54
CA VAL A 19 -12.46 -11.81 -11.04
C VAL A 19 -12.22 -10.47 -10.39
N ALA A 20 -11.00 -10.26 -9.89
CA ALA A 20 -10.57 -8.98 -9.36
C ALA A 20 -9.99 -8.11 -10.47
N VAL A 21 -10.54 -6.92 -10.62
CA VAL A 21 -9.99 -5.85 -11.47
C VAL A 21 -9.46 -4.77 -10.55
N TRP A 22 -8.21 -4.38 -10.79
CA TRP A 22 -7.57 -3.28 -10.08
C TRP A 22 -7.63 -2.04 -10.97
N GLU A 23 -8.05 -0.91 -10.39
CA GLU A 23 -8.24 0.34 -11.11
C GLU A 23 -7.55 1.48 -10.35
N TRP A 24 -7.08 2.50 -11.07
CA TRP A 24 -6.53 3.73 -10.51
C TRP A 24 -7.35 4.94 -10.95
N GLN A 25 -7.43 5.95 -10.10
CA GLN A 25 -8.22 7.15 -10.37
C GLN A 25 -7.34 8.28 -10.92
N ASP A 26 -7.76 8.91 -12.01
CA ASP A 26 -7.09 10.09 -12.55
C ASP A 26 -7.50 11.38 -11.81
N GLU A 27 -6.93 12.51 -12.23
CA GLU A 27 -7.18 13.83 -11.64
C GLU A 27 -8.61 14.33 -11.88
N LEU A 28 -9.33 13.76 -12.86
CA LEU A 28 -10.72 14.08 -13.19
C LEU A 28 -11.70 13.19 -12.43
N GLY A 29 -11.21 12.24 -11.65
CA GLY A 29 -12.02 11.31 -10.87
C GLY A 29 -12.45 10.05 -11.62
N THR A 30 -11.98 9.84 -12.86
CA THR A 30 -12.30 8.68 -13.68
C THR A 30 -11.42 7.49 -13.30
N TRP A 31 -12.00 6.29 -13.26
CA TRP A 31 -11.27 5.06 -12.92
C TRP A 31 -10.76 4.34 -14.16
N HIS A 32 -9.47 4.06 -14.17
CA HIS A 32 -8.79 3.38 -15.27
C HIS A 32 -8.34 2.00 -14.83
N PRO A 33 -8.77 0.92 -15.52
CA PRO A 33 -8.30 -0.42 -15.19
C PRO A 33 -6.82 -0.58 -15.54
N TYR A 34 -6.08 -1.22 -14.63
CA TYR A 34 -4.77 -1.73 -14.99
C TYR A 34 -4.90 -2.84 -16.03
N SER A 35 -3.85 -3.05 -16.83
CA SER A 35 -3.82 -4.17 -17.78
C SER A 35 -4.03 -5.51 -17.06
N ALA A 36 -4.53 -6.53 -17.77
CA ALA A 36 -4.81 -7.84 -17.18
C ALA A 36 -3.56 -8.46 -16.50
N THR A 37 -2.39 -8.27 -17.09
CA THR A 37 -1.10 -8.72 -16.52
C THR A 37 -0.81 -8.01 -15.22
N VAL A 38 -0.98 -6.69 -15.17
CA VAL A 38 -0.76 -5.89 -13.98
C VAL A 38 -1.80 -6.21 -12.90
N CYS A 39 -3.08 -6.34 -13.25
CA CYS A 39 -4.14 -6.80 -12.34
C CYS A 39 -3.82 -8.17 -11.73
N SER A 40 -3.40 -9.14 -12.55
CA SER A 40 -3.03 -10.47 -12.09
C SER A 40 -1.84 -10.44 -11.12
N TYR A 41 -0.82 -9.63 -11.43
CA TYR A 41 0.32 -9.43 -10.55
C TYR A 41 -0.08 -8.75 -9.23
N ILE A 42 -0.86 -7.68 -9.28
CA ILE A 42 -1.34 -6.98 -8.08
C ILE A 42 -2.18 -7.94 -7.23
N GLU A 43 -3.11 -8.70 -7.83
CA GLU A 43 -3.93 -9.67 -7.13
C GLU A 43 -3.08 -10.81 -6.54
N GLN A 44 -2.08 -11.31 -7.26
CA GLN A 44 -1.16 -12.33 -6.77
C GLN A 44 -0.37 -11.82 -5.56
N GLN A 45 0.17 -10.60 -5.63
CA GLN A 45 0.88 -9.97 -4.51
C GLN A 45 -0.06 -9.73 -3.33
N PHE A 46 -1.27 -9.22 -3.58
CA PHE A 46 -2.30 -9.00 -2.58
C PHE A 46 -2.73 -10.30 -1.88
N VAL A 47 -2.93 -11.40 -2.62
CA VAL A 47 -3.30 -12.71 -2.07
C VAL A 47 -2.11 -13.37 -1.37
N GLN A 48 -0.89 -13.26 -1.90
CA GLN A 48 0.31 -13.76 -1.23
C GLN A 48 0.54 -13.05 0.11
N GLN A 49 0.30 -11.75 0.17
CA GLN A 49 0.36 -10.96 1.40
C GLN A 49 -0.79 -11.29 2.36
N LYS A 50 -1.97 -11.70 1.87
CA LYS A 50 -3.06 -12.25 2.70
C LYS A 50 -2.77 -13.66 3.24
N GLY A 51 -1.99 -14.47 2.52
CA GLY A 51 -1.69 -15.88 2.86
C GLY A 51 -0.39 -16.10 3.65
N GLN A 52 0.53 -15.14 3.65
CA GLN A 52 1.78 -15.21 4.41
C GLN A 52 1.72 -14.35 5.68
N ARG A 53 1.92 -15.01 6.83
CA ARG A 53 2.22 -14.36 8.10
C ARG A 53 3.63 -13.77 8.04
N PHE A 54 3.75 -12.44 8.01
CA PHE A 54 4.99 -11.75 8.39
C PHE A 54 4.66 -10.54 9.27
N GLY A 55 5.40 -10.43 10.37
CA GLY A 55 5.40 -9.26 11.24
C GLY A 55 6.15 -8.07 10.62
N LEU A 56 6.00 -6.92 11.27
CA LEU A 56 6.44 -5.61 10.83
C LEU A 56 7.93 -5.61 10.50
N GLY A 57 8.23 -5.32 9.24
CA GLY A 57 9.59 -5.12 8.75
C GLY A 57 9.75 -5.44 7.26
N SER A 58 8.94 -6.33 6.69
CA SER A 58 9.01 -6.56 5.25
C SER A 58 8.38 -5.38 4.50
N LEU A 59 8.94 -4.97 3.35
CA LEU A 59 8.36 -4.06 2.34
C LEU A 59 6.97 -4.50 1.79
N ALA A 60 6.37 -5.50 2.41
CA ALA A 60 5.29 -6.34 1.92
C ALA A 60 3.89 -5.71 2.04
N HIS A 61 3.79 -4.38 1.97
CA HIS A 61 2.53 -3.65 1.82
C HIS A 61 2.49 -2.77 0.58
N SER A 62 3.62 -2.71 -0.13
CA SER A 62 3.76 -1.96 -1.36
C SER A 62 3.95 -2.91 -2.55
N ILE A 63 3.26 -2.66 -3.64
CA ILE A 63 3.34 -3.45 -4.88
C ILE A 63 4.02 -2.60 -5.95
N PRO A 64 5.30 -2.87 -6.27
CA PRO A 64 6.00 -2.15 -7.33
C PRO A 64 5.49 -2.63 -8.69
N LEU A 65 4.88 -1.72 -9.45
CA LEU A 65 4.23 -2.06 -10.72
C LEU A 65 5.25 -2.34 -11.84
N GLY A 66 6.47 -1.80 -11.71
CA GLY A 66 7.60 -2.06 -12.61
C GLY A 66 7.95 -3.54 -12.82
N GLN A 67 7.61 -4.41 -11.87
CA GLN A 67 7.85 -5.84 -11.99
C GLN A 67 6.86 -6.54 -12.95
N ALA A 68 5.65 -6.01 -13.08
CA ALA A 68 4.66 -6.50 -14.03
C ALA A 68 4.77 -5.81 -15.39
N ASP A 69 5.08 -4.51 -15.40
CA ASP A 69 5.23 -3.70 -16.60
C ASP A 69 6.34 -2.66 -16.40
N PRO A 70 7.45 -2.72 -17.16
CA PRO A 70 8.55 -1.76 -17.04
C PRO A 70 8.14 -0.29 -17.24
N SER A 71 7.08 0.00 -18.01
CA SER A 71 6.56 1.37 -18.17
C SER A 71 5.98 1.93 -16.87
N LEU A 72 5.59 1.05 -15.95
CA LEU A 72 5.09 1.40 -14.63
C LEU A 72 6.17 1.35 -13.54
N ALA A 73 7.46 1.29 -13.92
CA ALA A 73 8.59 1.31 -12.98
C ALA A 73 8.55 2.41 -11.92
N PRO A 74 8.15 3.66 -12.19
CA PRO A 74 8.11 4.70 -11.16
C PRO A 74 6.89 4.59 -10.25
N TYR A 75 5.96 3.65 -10.47
CA TYR A 75 4.72 3.55 -9.72
C TYR A 75 4.73 2.39 -8.73
N ILE A 76 4.25 2.69 -7.53
CA ILE A 76 4.08 1.72 -6.45
C ILE A 76 2.66 1.86 -5.90
N ILE A 77 1.97 0.75 -5.71
CA ILE A 77 0.70 0.74 -4.97
C ILE A 77 0.99 0.50 -3.50
N ASP A 78 0.60 1.44 -2.64
CA ASP A 78 0.53 1.25 -1.21
C ASP A 78 -0.86 0.68 -0.86
N LEU A 79 -0.90 -0.58 -0.44
CA LEU A 79 -2.15 -1.27 -0.13
C LEU A 79 -2.86 -0.77 1.13
N PRO A 80 -2.18 -0.38 2.23
CA PRO A 80 -2.82 0.18 3.41
C PRO A 80 -3.57 1.49 3.13
N SER A 81 -3.01 2.36 2.30
CA SER A 81 -3.63 3.62 1.91
C SER A 81 -4.58 3.50 0.71
N TRP A 82 -4.55 2.37 -0.01
CA TRP A 82 -5.22 2.21 -1.30
C TRP A 82 -4.84 3.31 -2.29
N THR A 83 -3.54 3.63 -2.36
CA THR A 83 -3.03 4.66 -3.29
C THR A 83 -1.88 4.16 -4.14
N GLN A 84 -1.90 4.49 -5.41
CA GLN A 84 -0.73 4.47 -6.27
C GLN A 84 0.07 5.76 -6.03
N PHE A 85 1.35 5.64 -5.70
CA PHE A 85 2.27 6.74 -5.59
C PHE A 85 3.34 6.63 -6.68
N ARG A 86 3.65 7.77 -7.30
CA ARG A 86 4.72 7.89 -8.29
C ARG A 86 5.99 8.44 -7.62
N GLN A 87 7.09 7.70 -7.75
CA GLN A 87 8.32 7.90 -6.98
C GLN A 87 9.12 9.17 -7.31
N ASP A 88 9.04 9.65 -8.54
CA ASP A 88 9.81 10.81 -9.03
C ASP A 88 9.06 12.14 -8.80
N THR A 89 7.75 12.16 -8.98
CA THR A 89 6.93 13.37 -8.87
C THR A 89 6.19 13.49 -7.54
N GLY A 90 6.08 12.39 -6.78
CA GLY A 90 5.26 12.33 -5.56
C GLY A 90 3.75 12.36 -5.81
N THR A 91 3.29 12.26 -7.06
CA THR A 91 1.86 12.27 -7.37
C THR A 91 1.20 11.01 -6.84
N MET A 92 0.09 11.18 -6.13
CA MET A 92 -0.71 10.08 -5.57
C MET A 92 -2.06 9.97 -6.28
N ARG A 93 -2.48 8.74 -6.54
CA ARG A 93 -3.76 8.40 -7.18
C ARG A 93 -4.46 7.34 -6.35
N ALA A 94 -5.78 7.45 -6.21
CA ALA A 94 -6.54 6.42 -5.51
C ALA A 94 -6.49 5.12 -6.32
N VAL A 95 -6.48 3.98 -5.63
CA VAL A 95 -6.52 2.65 -6.22
C VAL A 95 -7.67 1.89 -5.59
N ARG A 96 -8.41 1.11 -6.38
CA ARG A 96 -9.46 0.23 -5.87
C ARG A 96 -9.34 -1.16 -6.44
N ARG A 97 -9.81 -2.13 -5.65
CA ARG A 97 -10.02 -3.50 -6.09
C ARG A 97 -11.52 -3.74 -6.23
N HIS A 98 -11.96 -4.05 -7.44
CA HIS A 98 -13.36 -4.27 -7.79
C HIS A 98 -13.56 -5.72 -8.25
N LEU A 99 -14.56 -6.41 -7.67
CA LEU A 99 -14.87 -7.79 -7.99
C LEU A 99 -16.00 -7.86 -9.02
N PHE A 100 -15.75 -8.56 -10.12
CA PHE A 100 -16.73 -8.81 -11.18
C PHE A 100 -17.06 -10.31 -11.29
N PRO A 101 -18.30 -10.68 -11.68
CA PRO A 101 -18.62 -12.08 -11.97
C PRO A 101 -17.73 -12.66 -13.08
N GLN A 102 -17.35 -13.94 -13.05
CA GLN A 102 -16.57 -14.57 -14.15
C GLN A 102 -17.25 -14.49 -15.53
N LEU A 103 -18.57 -14.34 -15.57
CA LEU A 103 -19.33 -14.21 -16.81
C LEU A 103 -19.41 -12.76 -17.33
N SER A 104 -18.92 -11.77 -16.58
CA SER A 104 -18.84 -10.36 -16.97
C SER A 104 -17.79 -10.11 -18.07
N ALA A 105 -17.76 -8.91 -18.65
CA ALA A 105 -16.72 -8.54 -19.61
C ALA A 105 -15.31 -8.69 -19.03
N PRO A 106 -14.97 -8.14 -17.84
CA PRO A 106 -13.66 -8.38 -17.24
C PRO A 106 -13.39 -9.87 -16.95
N GLY A 107 -14.43 -10.62 -16.55
CA GLY A 107 -14.33 -12.05 -16.31
C GLY A 107 -13.97 -12.87 -17.56
N ARG A 108 -14.36 -12.39 -18.74
CA ARG A 108 -14.04 -12.97 -20.05
C ARG A 108 -12.75 -12.40 -20.66
N GLY A 109 -12.08 -11.48 -19.97
CA GLY A 109 -10.92 -10.76 -20.49
C GLY A 109 -11.26 -9.78 -21.62
N ILE A 110 -12.49 -9.28 -21.64
CA ILE A 110 -12.97 -8.28 -22.61
C ILE A 110 -12.80 -6.90 -21.99
N VAL A 111 -12.07 -6.03 -22.70
CA VAL A 111 -11.91 -4.62 -22.36
C VAL A 111 -12.43 -3.81 -23.54
N TRP A 112 -13.31 -2.87 -23.26
CA TRP A 112 -13.76 -1.89 -24.25
C TRP A 112 -12.85 -0.67 -24.16
N GLU A 113 -12.34 -0.23 -25.30
CA GLU A 113 -11.46 0.92 -25.40
C GLU A 113 -12.05 1.91 -26.41
N TRP A 114 -11.72 3.19 -26.25
CA TRP A 114 -12.00 4.23 -27.22
C TRP A 114 -10.69 4.79 -27.76
N LEU A 115 -10.70 5.20 -29.03
CA LEU A 115 -9.54 5.79 -29.67
C LEU A 115 -9.62 7.31 -29.59
N SER A 116 -8.63 7.90 -28.95
CA SER A 116 -8.43 9.34 -28.85
C SER A 116 -8.00 9.94 -30.18
N ASP A 117 -8.19 11.25 -30.33
CA ASP A 117 -7.80 12.01 -31.52
C ASP A 117 -6.28 11.97 -31.81
N ASP A 118 -5.48 11.74 -30.77
CA ASP A 118 -4.02 11.55 -30.86
C ASP A 118 -3.61 10.13 -31.29
N GLY A 119 -4.57 9.24 -31.54
CA GLY A 119 -4.33 7.86 -31.92
C GLY A 119 -4.01 6.94 -30.74
N SER A 120 -4.18 7.38 -29.49
CA SER A 120 -4.04 6.54 -28.30
C SER A 120 -5.35 5.81 -27.94
N TRP A 121 -5.26 4.51 -27.64
CA TRP A 121 -6.38 3.74 -27.12
C TRP A 121 -6.47 3.89 -25.60
N THR A 122 -7.65 4.22 -25.10
CA THR A 122 -7.92 4.35 -23.67
C THR A 122 -9.08 3.44 -23.27
N ALA A 123 -8.87 2.63 -22.23
CA ALA A 123 -9.90 1.74 -21.72
C ALA A 123 -11.03 2.51 -21.03
N TYR A 124 -12.27 2.05 -21.20
CA TYR A 124 -13.38 2.46 -20.36
C TYR A 124 -13.23 1.87 -18.95
N GLU A 125 -13.90 2.47 -17.96
CA GLU A 125 -14.00 1.88 -16.62
C GLU A 125 -14.51 0.43 -16.72
N ALA A 126 -14.08 -0.45 -15.81
CA ALA A 126 -14.42 -1.86 -15.91
C ALA A 126 -15.94 -2.13 -15.84
N SER A 127 -16.68 -1.27 -15.12
CA SER A 127 -18.14 -1.26 -15.05
C SER A 127 -18.80 -0.90 -16.39
N ILE A 128 -18.24 0.07 -17.12
CA ILE A 128 -18.70 0.47 -18.45
C ILE A 128 -18.38 -0.63 -19.47
N CYS A 129 -17.20 -1.25 -19.37
CA CYS A 129 -16.85 -2.41 -20.20
C CYS A 129 -17.87 -3.54 -20.04
N ASP A 130 -18.27 -3.86 -18.80
CA ASP A 130 -19.28 -4.89 -18.54
C ASP A 130 -20.65 -4.49 -19.09
N PHE A 131 -21.06 -3.23 -18.90
CA PHE A 131 -22.31 -2.73 -19.45
C PHE A 131 -22.35 -2.79 -20.99
N LEU A 132 -21.29 -2.33 -21.66
CA LEU A 132 -21.19 -2.35 -23.12
C LEU A 132 -21.27 -3.78 -23.67
N GLU A 133 -20.54 -4.71 -23.06
CA GLU A 133 -20.60 -6.13 -23.45
C GLU A 133 -22.00 -6.71 -23.29
N GLN A 134 -22.73 -6.36 -22.22
CA GLN A 134 -24.12 -6.79 -22.04
C GLN A 134 -25.05 -6.21 -23.12
N GLN A 135 -24.85 -4.96 -23.54
CA GLN A 135 -25.64 -4.34 -24.61
C GLN A 135 -25.35 -4.99 -25.96
N VAL A 136 -24.08 -5.26 -26.26
CA VAL A 136 -23.67 -5.95 -27.48
C VAL A 136 -24.21 -7.37 -27.51
N ALA A 137 -24.18 -8.10 -26.38
CA ALA A 137 -24.78 -9.42 -26.27
C ALA A 137 -26.31 -9.42 -26.48
N ARG A 138 -26.99 -8.30 -26.23
CA ARG A 138 -28.42 -8.09 -26.53
C ARG A 138 -28.69 -7.64 -27.97
N GLY A 139 -27.64 -7.47 -28.78
CA GLY A 139 -27.73 -7.04 -30.18
C GLY A 139 -27.82 -5.52 -30.36
N ASN A 140 -27.62 -4.74 -29.30
CA ASN A 140 -27.60 -3.29 -29.40
C ASN A 140 -26.25 -2.82 -29.95
N GLN A 141 -26.29 -2.02 -31.02
CA GLN A 141 -25.09 -1.47 -31.69
C GLN A 141 -24.81 -0.01 -31.32
N LEU A 142 -25.73 0.61 -30.59
CA LEU A 142 -25.69 2.01 -30.17
C LEU A 142 -26.15 2.09 -28.72
N VAL A 143 -25.33 2.72 -27.88
CA VAL A 143 -25.55 2.77 -26.43
C VAL A 143 -25.26 4.18 -25.93
N ASP A 144 -26.18 4.73 -25.14
CA ASP A 144 -25.98 6.00 -24.45
C ASP A 144 -25.24 5.76 -23.11
N LEU A 145 -24.11 6.44 -22.93
CA LEU A 145 -23.26 6.35 -21.75
C LEU A 145 -23.49 7.50 -20.76
N ALA A 146 -24.26 8.53 -21.14
CA ALA A 146 -24.53 9.68 -20.28
C ALA A 146 -25.16 9.31 -18.91
N PRO A 147 -26.06 8.31 -18.80
CA PRO A 147 -26.62 7.90 -17.51
C PRO A 147 -25.60 7.29 -16.54
N LEU A 148 -24.41 6.89 -17.02
CA LEU A 148 -23.37 6.24 -16.23
C LEU A 148 -22.31 7.21 -15.70
N GLY A 149 -22.44 8.52 -15.95
CA GLY A 149 -21.53 9.54 -15.42
C GLY A 149 -20.20 9.68 -16.17
N ALA A 150 -20.05 9.09 -17.35
CA ALA A 150 -18.85 9.21 -18.18
C ALA A 150 -18.71 10.64 -18.71
N SER A 151 -17.77 11.41 -18.17
CA SER A 151 -17.33 12.69 -18.74
C SER A 151 -16.08 12.42 -19.59
N ILE A 152 -16.18 12.66 -20.90
CA ILE A 152 -15.02 12.62 -21.79
C ILE A 152 -14.22 13.91 -21.55
N PRO A 153 -12.90 13.86 -21.27
CA PRO A 153 -12.09 15.07 -21.12
C PRO A 153 -12.01 15.78 -22.48
N SER A 154 -12.70 16.91 -22.62
CA SER A 154 -12.56 17.79 -23.78
C SER A 154 -11.26 18.58 -23.66
N GLY A 155 -10.32 18.35 -24.58
CA GLY A 155 -9.20 19.25 -24.82
C GLY A 155 -9.69 20.65 -25.26
N PRO A 156 -8.83 21.69 -25.19
CA PRO A 156 -9.28 23.07 -25.40
C PRO A 156 -9.57 23.28 -26.89
N VAL A 157 -10.86 23.37 -27.25
CA VAL A 157 -11.28 23.80 -28.58
C VAL A 157 -12.18 25.02 -28.46
N SER A 158 -11.72 26.06 -29.14
CA SER A 158 -12.39 27.30 -29.44
C SER A 158 -13.75 27.06 -30.12
N SER A 159 -14.77 27.74 -29.62
CA SER A 159 -16.08 28.03 -30.23
C SER A 159 -17.20 26.98 -30.07
N PRO A 160 -18.46 27.43 -29.82
CA PRO A 160 -19.55 26.58 -29.36
C PRO A 160 -20.35 25.99 -30.52
N GLY A 161 -20.58 24.68 -30.49
CA GLY A 161 -21.50 24.01 -31.41
C GLY A 161 -21.51 22.49 -31.32
N SER A 162 -22.49 21.95 -30.60
CA SER A 162 -23.14 20.63 -30.80
C SER A 162 -22.40 19.34 -30.36
N ILE A 163 -22.90 18.72 -29.28
CA ILE A 163 -22.64 17.34 -28.85
C ILE A 163 -23.48 16.35 -29.68
N PRO A 164 -22.97 15.15 -29.99
CA PRO A 164 -23.63 13.92 -29.52
C PRO A 164 -22.65 12.93 -28.87
N ALA A 165 -22.96 12.47 -27.65
CA ALA A 165 -22.27 11.40 -26.95
C ALA A 165 -22.83 10.04 -27.38
N THR A 166 -22.43 9.54 -28.55
CA THR A 166 -22.86 8.21 -29.01
C THR A 166 -21.74 7.50 -29.74
N VAL A 167 -21.34 6.33 -29.23
CA VAL A 167 -20.20 5.56 -29.75
C VAL A 167 -20.72 4.37 -30.57
N PRO A 168 -20.41 4.27 -31.87
CA PRO A 168 -20.77 3.10 -32.69
C PRO A 168 -19.82 1.92 -32.43
N VAL A 169 -20.36 0.70 -32.38
CA VAL A 169 -19.62 -0.56 -32.17
C VAL A 169 -19.58 -1.37 -33.47
N GLN A 170 -18.39 -1.70 -34.01
CA GLN A 170 -18.27 -2.52 -35.23
C GLN A 170 -17.19 -3.61 -35.16
N MET A 171 -17.52 -4.81 -35.66
CA MET A 171 -16.76 -6.06 -35.54
C MET A 171 -16.13 -6.51 -36.87
N PRO A 172 -14.90 -7.06 -36.90
CA PRO A 172 -14.41 -7.88 -38.02
C PRO A 172 -14.77 -9.37 -37.84
N LYS A 173 -15.18 -10.03 -38.94
CA LYS A 173 -15.58 -11.45 -39.04
C LYS A 173 -14.42 -12.43 -38.79
N SER A 174 -14.73 -13.61 -38.26
CA SER A 174 -13.79 -14.70 -37.96
C SER A 174 -13.32 -15.48 -39.20
N SER A 175 -12.02 -15.82 -39.33
CA SER A 175 -11.55 -17.02 -40.08
C SER A 175 -10.07 -17.39 -39.82
N ARG A 176 -9.76 -18.69 -39.99
CA ARG A 176 -8.52 -19.45 -39.73
C ARG A 176 -7.58 -19.50 -40.96
N VAL A 177 -6.26 -19.51 -40.69
CA VAL A 177 -5.16 -20.29 -41.35
C VAL A 177 -4.70 -19.97 -42.79
N GLN A 178 -3.37 -19.70 -42.90
CA GLN A 178 -2.38 -19.79 -44.02
C GLN A 178 -2.70 -19.20 -45.42
N GLN A 179 -1.81 -18.37 -46.01
CA GLN A 179 -0.70 -18.75 -46.91
C GLN A 179 -0.04 -17.51 -47.58
N ALA A 180 1.13 -17.75 -48.18
CA ALA A 180 2.19 -16.88 -48.69
C ALA A 180 1.90 -15.78 -49.76
N LEU A 181 2.91 -14.89 -49.83
CA LEU A 181 3.51 -14.20 -51.01
C LEU A 181 2.85 -12.98 -51.67
N ALA A 182 3.66 -11.91 -51.74
CA ALA A 182 3.86 -10.92 -52.81
C ALA A 182 2.72 -9.99 -53.26
N GLY A 183 3.06 -8.71 -53.46
CA GLY A 183 2.37 -7.82 -54.41
C GLY A 183 2.25 -6.37 -53.95
N MET A 184 2.63 -5.45 -54.84
CA MET A 184 2.79 -4.01 -54.63
C MET A 184 1.47 -3.20 -54.75
N THR A 185 1.51 -1.95 -54.24
CA THR A 185 0.69 -0.75 -54.61
C THR A 185 -0.83 -0.81 -54.31
N SER A 186 -1.52 0.20 -53.80
CA SER A 186 -1.48 1.64 -54.10
C SER A 186 -2.24 2.47 -53.03
N VAL A 187 -1.99 3.77 -53.06
CA VAL A 187 -2.61 4.86 -52.28
C VAL A 187 -4.02 5.16 -52.78
N LEU A 188 -5.00 5.38 -51.88
CA LEU A 188 -5.83 6.60 -51.82
C LEU A 188 -6.77 6.61 -50.59
N MET A 189 -6.84 7.80 -49.99
CA MET A 189 -7.58 8.23 -48.81
C MET A 189 -9.10 8.17 -48.97
N SER A 190 -9.81 7.82 -47.89
CA SER A 190 -11.06 8.47 -47.48
C SER A 190 -11.34 8.18 -46.00
N ALA A 191 -11.76 9.23 -45.30
CA ALA A 191 -12.03 9.30 -43.88
C ALA A 191 -13.22 8.43 -43.44
N ILE A 192 -13.35 8.29 -42.11
CA ILE A 192 -14.42 7.68 -41.30
C ILE A 192 -14.14 6.23 -40.88
N GLY A 193 -14.11 6.03 -39.56
CA GLY A 193 -14.18 4.72 -38.90
C GLY A 193 -12.82 4.23 -38.39
N LEU A 194 -12.53 4.53 -37.13
CA LEU A 194 -11.34 4.01 -36.46
C LEU A 194 -11.57 2.53 -36.07
N PRO A 195 -10.70 1.58 -36.47
CA PRO A 195 -10.91 0.15 -36.25
C PRO A 195 -10.41 -0.32 -34.88
N VAL A 196 -11.25 -1.06 -34.15
CA VAL A 196 -10.94 -1.73 -32.86
C VAL A 196 -10.27 -3.09 -33.12
N CYS A 197 -9.22 -3.44 -32.36
CA CYS A 197 -8.51 -4.73 -32.48
C CYS A 197 -8.51 -5.52 -31.16
N LEU A 198 -8.66 -6.84 -31.26
CA LEU A 198 -8.76 -7.77 -30.13
C LEU A 198 -7.45 -8.55 -29.96
N SER A 199 -6.81 -8.45 -28.79
CA SER A 199 -5.58 -9.21 -28.48
C SER A 199 -5.86 -10.31 -27.43
N ARG A 200 -5.44 -11.54 -27.70
CA ARG A 200 -5.59 -12.70 -26.80
C ARG A 200 -4.25 -13.12 -26.20
N ALA A 201 -4.16 -13.18 -24.88
CA ALA A 201 -2.98 -13.67 -24.16
C ALA A 201 -2.85 -15.21 -24.20
N PRO A 202 -1.63 -15.79 -24.14
CA PRO A 202 -1.41 -17.24 -24.16
C PRO A 202 -1.71 -17.88 -22.79
N GLN A 203 -2.17 -19.14 -22.81
CA GLN A 203 -2.45 -19.96 -21.63
C GLN A 203 -1.18 -20.67 -21.11
N PRO A 204 -1.00 -20.82 -19.78
CA PRO A 204 0.12 -21.57 -19.22
C PRO A 204 -0.11 -23.10 -19.28
N ALA A 205 0.90 -23.83 -19.76
CA ALA A 205 0.90 -25.28 -19.81
C ALA A 205 1.20 -25.91 -18.44
N SER A 206 0.45 -26.97 -18.11
CA SER A 206 0.59 -27.80 -16.91
C SER A 206 1.90 -28.61 -16.87
N PRO A 207 2.41 -28.98 -15.67
CA PRO A 207 3.65 -29.75 -15.54
C PRO A 207 3.42 -31.26 -15.65
N PRO A 208 4.36 -32.05 -16.23
CA PRO A 208 4.32 -33.50 -16.15
C PRO A 208 5.07 -34.04 -14.91
N ALA A 209 4.66 -35.24 -14.52
CA ALA A 209 5.08 -35.98 -13.34
C ALA A 209 6.45 -36.70 -13.48
N SER A 210 7.10 -36.88 -12.32
CA SER A 210 8.00 -37.97 -11.90
C SER A 210 9.20 -38.37 -12.76
N CYS A 211 10.41 -38.33 -12.18
CA CYS A 211 11.09 -39.54 -11.66
C CYS A 211 12.50 -39.28 -11.08
N LEU A 212 12.69 -39.84 -9.88
CA LEU A 212 13.86 -40.53 -9.31
C LEU A 212 15.15 -39.79 -8.90
N ALA A 213 15.58 -40.23 -7.71
CA ALA A 213 16.58 -39.66 -6.83
C ALA A 213 18.01 -40.12 -7.13
N SER A 214 18.98 -39.32 -6.72
CA SER A 214 20.30 -39.81 -6.31
C SER A 214 20.79 -39.02 -5.09
N LYS A 215 21.23 -39.78 -4.08
CA LYS A 215 21.74 -39.31 -2.79
C LYS A 215 23.15 -38.76 -2.95
N SER A 216 23.46 -37.68 -2.23
CA SER A 216 24.83 -37.32 -1.87
C SER A 216 24.84 -36.70 -0.47
N HIS A 217 25.58 -37.34 0.43
CA HIS A 217 25.80 -36.93 1.81
C HIS A 217 26.87 -35.84 1.85
N SER A 218 26.64 -34.77 2.62
CA SER A 218 27.77 -34.08 3.27
C SER A 218 27.38 -33.58 4.66
N SER A 219 28.15 -34.04 5.64
CA SER A 219 28.02 -33.75 7.06
C SER A 219 28.80 -32.49 7.39
N VAL A 220 28.16 -31.47 7.96
CA VAL A 220 28.87 -30.35 8.59
C VAL A 220 28.38 -30.18 10.03
N LYS A 221 29.36 -30.17 10.93
CA LYS A 221 29.25 -30.33 12.37
C LYS A 221 28.62 -29.12 13.04
N ARG A 222 27.72 -29.40 13.99
CA ARG A 222 27.06 -28.50 14.92
C ARG A 222 28.11 -27.78 15.80
N LEU A 223 28.35 -26.49 15.57
CA LEU A 223 29.13 -25.66 16.50
C LEU A 223 28.25 -25.16 17.66
N ARG A 224 28.83 -25.21 18.87
CA ARG A 224 28.21 -24.92 20.16
C ARG A 224 27.83 -23.44 20.30
N LYS A 225 26.58 -23.18 20.73
CA LYS A 225 26.07 -21.89 21.18
C LYS A 225 26.75 -21.49 22.50
N MET A 226 27.51 -20.41 22.50
CA MET A 226 28.09 -19.82 23.71
C MET A 226 27.03 -18.94 24.41
N SER A 227 26.90 -19.11 25.72
CA SER A 227 25.96 -18.38 26.57
C SER A 227 26.57 -17.02 26.94
N MET A 228 25.94 -15.93 26.48
CA MET A 228 26.19 -14.58 26.98
C MET A 228 25.12 -14.25 28.03
N LYS A 229 25.59 -14.01 29.25
CA LYS A 229 24.81 -13.68 30.44
C LYS A 229 24.57 -12.16 30.42
N GLY A 230 23.32 -11.72 30.35
CA GLY A 230 22.98 -10.29 30.41
C GLY A 230 21.47 -10.08 30.57
N GLY A 231 21.08 -9.52 31.73
CA GLY A 231 19.80 -8.87 32.05
C GLY A 231 18.51 -9.61 31.69
N THR A 232 17.75 -10.05 32.69
CA THR A 232 16.36 -10.50 32.49
C THR A 232 15.53 -9.37 31.84
N PRO A 233 14.99 -9.55 30.62
CA PRO A 233 14.04 -8.60 30.05
C PRO A 233 12.79 -8.55 30.92
N LYS A 234 12.22 -7.35 31.09
CA LYS A 234 10.85 -7.19 31.62
C LYS A 234 9.93 -8.07 30.75
N PRO A 235 9.03 -8.89 31.32
CA PRO A 235 8.20 -9.78 30.51
C PRO A 235 7.37 -8.93 29.54
N GLU A 236 7.50 -9.22 28.24
CA GLU A 236 6.67 -8.61 27.21
C GLU A 236 5.19 -8.85 27.59
N PRO A 237 4.35 -7.80 27.59
CA PRO A 237 2.94 -7.97 27.91
C PRO A 237 2.31 -8.88 26.85
N GLU A 238 1.53 -9.85 27.31
CA GLU A 238 0.83 -10.77 26.41
C GLU A 238 -0.04 -9.96 25.43
N PRO A 239 0.02 -10.22 24.11
CA PRO A 239 -0.69 -9.43 23.10
C PRO A 239 -2.18 -9.21 23.40
N GLU A 240 -2.87 -10.23 23.89
CA GLU A 240 -4.29 -10.14 24.27
C GLU A 240 -4.50 -9.13 25.41
N GLN A 241 -3.59 -9.07 26.39
CA GLN A 241 -3.67 -8.12 27.49
C GLN A 241 -3.50 -6.68 27.02
N VAL A 242 -2.63 -6.44 26.04
CA VAL A 242 -2.45 -5.09 25.46
C VAL A 242 -3.73 -4.61 24.80
N ILE A 243 -4.40 -5.48 24.03
CA ILE A 243 -5.70 -5.14 23.43
C ILE A 243 -6.72 -4.82 24.51
N ARG A 244 -6.82 -5.64 25.56
CA ARG A 244 -7.76 -5.43 26.68
C ARG A 244 -7.47 -4.15 27.47
N ASN A 245 -6.21 -3.77 27.64
CA ASN A 245 -5.86 -2.54 28.37
C ASN A 245 -6.38 -1.27 27.68
N TYR A 246 -6.56 -1.30 26.37
CA TYR A 246 -6.90 -0.12 25.57
C TYR A 246 -8.28 -0.20 24.92
N THR A 247 -9.04 -1.27 25.19
CA THR A 247 -10.38 -1.46 24.64
C THR A 247 -11.43 -1.69 25.71
N GLU A 248 -12.64 -1.19 25.43
CA GLU A 248 -13.85 -1.54 26.16
C GLU A 248 -14.73 -2.42 25.26
N GLU A 249 -15.07 -3.63 25.73
CA GLU A 249 -15.87 -4.58 24.99
C GLU A 249 -17.34 -4.14 24.90
N LEU A 250 -17.90 -4.18 23.70
CA LEU A 250 -19.29 -3.80 23.45
C LEU A 250 -20.22 -5.00 23.59
N LYS A 251 -21.31 -4.83 24.36
CA LYS A 251 -22.36 -5.84 24.50
C LYS A 251 -23.16 -6.05 23.22
N THR A 252 -23.32 -5.00 22.43
CA THR A 252 -24.03 -5.01 21.15
C THR A 252 -23.16 -4.36 20.11
N ALA A 253 -22.91 -5.07 19.00
CA ALA A 253 -22.19 -4.52 17.87
C ALA A 253 -23.02 -3.46 17.15
N GLN A 254 -22.35 -2.39 16.70
CA GLN A 254 -22.97 -1.37 15.86
C GLN A 254 -23.13 -1.87 14.43
N ASP A 255 -24.06 -1.28 13.67
CA ASP A 255 -24.19 -1.51 12.22
C ASP A 255 -23.20 -0.63 11.44
N GLU A 256 -21.92 -0.84 11.73
CA GLU A 256 -20.77 -0.18 11.08
C GLU A 256 -19.75 -1.25 10.66
N ASP A 257 -18.92 -0.92 9.68
CA ASP A 257 -17.88 -1.82 9.20
C ASP A 257 -16.59 -1.69 10.01
N CYS A 258 -15.96 -2.83 10.29
CA CYS A 258 -14.62 -2.88 10.85
C CYS A 258 -13.60 -2.55 9.76
N ILE A 259 -12.99 -1.36 9.78
CA ILE A 259 -12.06 -0.93 8.71
C ILE A 259 -10.79 -1.80 8.56
N ILE A 260 -10.52 -2.69 9.51
CA ILE A 260 -9.36 -3.59 9.47
C ILE A 260 -9.63 -4.80 8.57
N CYS A 261 -10.83 -5.39 8.66
CA CYS A 261 -11.21 -6.56 7.87
C CYS A 261 -12.29 -6.29 6.83
N MET A 262 -12.87 -5.09 6.82
CA MET A 262 -13.98 -4.65 5.97
C MET A 262 -15.26 -5.49 6.12
N GLU A 263 -15.43 -6.14 7.26
CA GLU A 263 -16.65 -6.87 7.61
C GLU A 263 -17.47 -6.06 8.62
N LYS A 264 -18.79 -6.21 8.60
CA LYS A 264 -19.66 -5.62 9.61
C LYS A 264 -19.23 -6.02 11.01
N LEU A 265 -19.24 -5.08 11.96
CA LEU A 265 -18.92 -5.36 13.37
C LEU A 265 -19.88 -6.37 13.98
N SER A 266 -21.11 -6.46 13.48
CA SER A 266 -22.10 -7.46 13.88
C SER A 266 -21.82 -8.87 13.36
N MET A 267 -20.89 -9.02 12.41
CA MET A 267 -20.49 -10.28 11.82
C MET A 267 -19.15 -10.77 12.41
N VAL A 268 -18.75 -12.00 12.05
CA VAL A 268 -17.47 -12.56 12.48
C VAL A 268 -16.30 -11.75 11.91
N SER A 269 -15.23 -11.63 12.68
CA SER A 269 -13.97 -11.05 12.22
C SER A 269 -13.44 -11.81 11.00
N GLY A 270 -13.06 -11.09 9.94
CA GLY A 270 -12.36 -11.66 8.79
C GLY A 270 -10.97 -12.25 9.11
N TYR A 271 -10.46 -12.04 10.34
CA TYR A 271 -9.20 -12.61 10.82
C TYR A 271 -9.40 -13.81 11.78
N SER A 272 -10.64 -14.28 11.95
CA SER A 272 -10.97 -15.38 12.87
C SER A 272 -10.27 -16.70 12.54
N ASP A 273 -10.05 -17.00 11.25
CA ASP A 273 -9.40 -18.25 10.83
C ASP A 273 -7.87 -18.24 11.01
N VAL A 274 -7.25 -17.05 11.02
CA VAL A 274 -5.79 -16.90 11.05
C VAL A 274 -5.26 -16.48 12.42
N THR A 275 -6.12 -15.94 13.29
CA THR A 275 -5.75 -15.39 14.60
C THR A 275 -6.29 -16.28 15.71
N ASN A 276 -5.43 -17.13 16.25
CA ASN A 276 -5.80 -17.98 17.39
C ASN A 276 -5.70 -17.16 18.69
N SER A 277 -6.83 -16.87 19.31
CA SER A 277 -6.90 -16.33 20.67
C SER A 277 -7.57 -17.34 21.60
N LYS A 278 -7.12 -17.43 22.85
CA LYS A 278 -7.76 -18.26 23.87
C LYS A 278 -8.92 -17.55 24.56
N SER A 279 -8.86 -16.22 24.62
CA SER A 279 -9.79 -15.40 25.43
C SER A 279 -10.67 -14.46 24.61
N ILE A 280 -10.32 -14.16 23.35
CA ILE A 280 -11.07 -13.25 22.47
C ILE A 280 -11.85 -14.08 21.45
N GLY A 281 -13.18 -13.97 21.49
CA GLY A 281 -14.06 -14.67 20.54
C GLY A 281 -14.08 -14.02 19.14
N PRO A 282 -14.50 -14.78 18.10
CA PRO A 282 -14.51 -14.31 16.71
C PRO A 282 -15.50 -13.19 16.41
N VAL A 283 -16.49 -12.99 17.28
CA VAL A 283 -17.50 -11.92 17.20
C VAL A 283 -17.26 -10.80 18.21
N ALA A 284 -16.17 -10.87 19.00
CA ALA A 284 -15.91 -9.87 20.04
C ALA A 284 -15.55 -8.53 19.40
N VAL A 285 -16.25 -7.47 19.81
CA VAL A 285 -16.06 -6.10 19.34
C VAL A 285 -15.74 -5.22 20.53
N GLY A 286 -14.79 -4.30 20.36
CA GLY A 286 -14.50 -3.30 21.37
C GLY A 286 -14.20 -1.93 20.77
N ARG A 287 -14.31 -0.91 21.61
CA ARG A 287 -13.95 0.47 21.29
C ARG A 287 -12.66 0.84 21.96
N LEU A 288 -11.82 1.60 21.26
CA LEU A 288 -10.61 2.14 21.86
C LEU A 288 -10.94 3.28 22.84
N THR A 289 -10.35 3.26 24.03
CA THR A 289 -10.80 4.07 25.19
C THR A 289 -10.64 5.59 25.07
N LYS A 290 -9.77 6.10 24.19
CA LYS A 290 -9.56 7.56 24.00
C LYS A 290 -10.36 8.12 22.82
N CYS A 291 -10.43 7.38 21.71
CA CYS A 291 -11.00 7.85 20.45
C CYS A 291 -12.34 7.21 20.08
N SER A 292 -12.82 6.24 20.86
CA SER A 292 -14.10 5.54 20.68
C SER A 292 -14.33 4.79 19.36
N HIS A 293 -13.37 4.77 18.42
CA HIS A 293 -13.43 3.93 17.23
C HIS A 293 -13.54 2.44 17.59
N ALA A 294 -14.46 1.74 16.93
CA ALA A 294 -14.82 0.35 17.18
C ALA A 294 -14.20 -0.61 16.16
N PHE A 295 -13.75 -1.77 16.63
CA PHE A 295 -13.16 -2.83 15.80
C PHE A 295 -13.49 -4.20 16.39
N HIS A 296 -13.42 -5.26 15.58
CA HIS A 296 -13.30 -6.60 16.15
C HIS A 296 -12.01 -6.69 16.97
N LEU A 297 -12.08 -7.24 18.18
CA LEU A 297 -10.93 -7.38 19.07
C LEU A 297 -9.86 -8.32 18.47
N LEU A 298 -10.27 -9.34 17.70
CA LEU A 298 -9.33 -10.18 16.93
C LEU A 298 -8.61 -9.41 15.82
N CYS A 299 -9.27 -8.44 15.17
CA CYS A 299 -8.62 -7.61 14.15
C CYS A 299 -7.53 -6.72 14.78
N LEU A 300 -7.81 -6.11 15.95
CA LEU A 300 -6.81 -5.35 16.69
C LEU A 300 -5.66 -6.24 17.17
N LEU A 301 -5.96 -7.46 17.65
CA LEU A 301 -4.94 -8.42 18.05
C LEU A 301 -4.04 -8.82 16.88
N ALA A 302 -4.62 -9.12 15.71
CA ALA A 302 -3.86 -9.46 14.51
C ALA A 302 -2.96 -8.30 14.09
N MET A 303 -3.50 -7.07 14.06
CA MET A 303 -2.74 -5.85 13.78
C MET A 303 -1.58 -5.65 14.75
N TYR A 304 -1.81 -5.81 16.05
CA TYR A 304 -0.76 -5.69 17.07
C TYR A 304 0.31 -6.79 16.94
N CYS A 305 -0.10 -8.05 16.70
CA CYS A 305 0.82 -9.18 16.54
C CYS A 305 1.71 -9.04 15.30
N ASN A 306 1.19 -8.42 14.25
CA ASN A 306 1.95 -8.07 13.06
C ASN A 306 2.81 -6.82 13.26
N GLY A 307 2.70 -6.11 14.38
CA GLY A 307 3.51 -4.96 14.74
C GLY A 307 4.85 -5.33 15.40
N ASN A 308 5.52 -4.30 15.93
CA ASN A 308 6.72 -4.43 16.76
C ASN A 308 6.43 -4.95 18.19
N LYS A 309 5.15 -5.00 18.60
CA LYS A 309 4.66 -5.53 19.89
C LYS A 309 5.32 -4.87 21.11
N ASP A 310 5.48 -3.55 21.05
CA ASP A 310 6.13 -2.78 22.10
C ASP A 310 5.21 -2.40 23.28
N GLY A 311 3.99 -2.93 23.33
CA GLY A 311 2.98 -2.58 24.32
C GLY A 311 2.18 -1.31 23.99
N SER A 312 2.46 -0.67 22.86
CA SER A 312 1.65 0.42 22.32
C SER A 312 0.66 -0.08 21.27
N LEU A 313 -0.45 0.64 21.08
CA LEU A 313 -1.44 0.38 20.05
C LEU A 313 -1.79 1.68 19.35
N GLN A 314 -1.76 1.69 18.02
CA GLN A 314 -2.16 2.84 17.22
C GLN A 314 -3.54 2.57 16.60
N CYS A 315 -4.48 3.50 16.77
CA CYS A 315 -5.78 3.40 16.13
C CYS A 315 -5.63 3.44 14.60
N PRO A 316 -6.11 2.44 13.84
CA PRO A 316 -5.95 2.44 12.39
C PRO A 316 -6.76 3.55 11.71
N SER A 317 -7.86 4.00 12.33
CA SER A 317 -8.74 5.06 11.83
C SER A 317 -8.10 6.46 12.01
N CYS A 318 -7.90 6.90 13.25
CA CYS A 318 -7.50 8.28 13.56
C CYS A 318 -6.05 8.44 14.02
N LYS A 319 -5.27 7.35 14.03
CA LYS A 319 -3.85 7.32 14.40
C LYS A 319 -3.53 7.66 15.86
N THR A 320 -4.54 7.86 16.74
CA THR A 320 -4.33 8.00 18.19
C THR A 320 -3.50 6.85 18.75
N ILE A 321 -2.48 7.20 19.55
CA ILE A 321 -1.57 6.25 20.18
C ILE A 321 -2.00 5.96 21.63
N TYR A 322 -2.02 4.67 21.96
CA TYR A 322 -2.28 4.10 23.28
C TYR A 322 -0.98 3.46 23.79
N GLY A 323 -0.61 3.76 25.03
CA GLY A 323 0.72 3.41 25.55
C GLY A 323 1.82 4.32 25.03
N GLU A 324 3.08 3.90 25.21
CA GLU A 324 4.26 4.60 24.72
C GLU A 324 4.80 3.91 23.47
N LYS A 325 4.64 4.55 22.30
CA LYS A 325 5.15 4.02 21.04
C LYS A 325 6.68 4.04 21.03
N THR A 326 7.27 2.91 20.66
CA THR A 326 8.70 2.75 20.41
C THR A 326 8.93 2.21 19.00
N GLY A 327 10.16 2.26 18.52
CA GLY A 327 10.51 1.74 17.19
C GLY A 327 11.59 0.67 17.24
N THR A 328 12.07 0.31 16.05
CA THR A 328 13.03 -0.77 15.85
C THR A 328 14.44 -0.26 15.56
N GLN A 329 14.71 1.04 15.71
CA GLN A 329 16.04 1.65 15.49
C GLN A 329 17.20 0.79 16.05
N PRO A 330 18.20 0.41 15.24
CA PRO A 330 19.37 -0.30 15.75
C PRO A 330 20.17 0.52 16.76
N ARG A 331 21.03 -0.15 17.53
CA ARG A 331 21.93 0.53 18.47
C ARG A 331 22.86 1.47 17.73
N GLY A 332 23.06 2.67 18.26
CA GLY A 332 23.97 3.68 17.71
C GLY A 332 24.20 4.80 18.71
N LYS A 333 24.71 5.93 18.21
CA LYS A 333 24.94 7.15 18.98
C LYS A 333 24.22 8.34 18.34
N MET A 334 23.78 9.25 19.19
CA MET A 334 23.31 10.59 18.84
C MET A 334 24.16 11.58 19.63
N GLU A 335 24.84 12.48 18.93
CA GLU A 335 25.68 13.53 19.51
C GLU A 335 25.16 14.89 19.05
N VAL A 336 25.28 15.90 19.91
CA VAL A 336 24.72 17.23 19.66
C VAL A 336 25.79 18.27 19.89
N PHE A 337 25.93 19.18 18.93
CA PHE A 337 26.87 20.30 18.95
C PHE A 337 26.13 21.59 18.58
N SER A 338 26.72 22.74 18.89
CA SER A 338 26.21 24.04 18.45
C SER A 338 27.35 24.91 17.94
N PHE A 339 27.05 25.79 16.99
CA PHE A 339 27.99 26.77 16.45
C PHE A 339 27.28 28.06 16.03
N HIS A 340 28.05 29.15 15.93
CA HIS A 340 27.50 30.49 15.72
C HIS A 340 27.04 30.79 14.29
N VAL A 341 27.47 30.02 13.29
CA VAL A 341 27.04 30.20 11.89
C VAL A 341 25.54 29.95 11.79
N SER A 342 24.81 30.89 11.18
CA SER A 342 23.36 30.83 10.98
C SER A 342 22.99 29.98 9.77
N LEU A 343 21.81 29.33 9.83
CA LEU A 343 21.19 28.70 8.67
C LEU A 343 20.48 29.75 7.81
N PRO A 344 20.40 29.54 6.48
CA PRO A 344 19.57 30.39 5.61
C PRO A 344 18.13 30.48 6.11
N GLY A 345 17.62 31.72 6.28
CA GLY A 345 16.27 31.99 6.83
C GLY A 345 16.19 32.06 8.35
N HIS A 346 17.33 31.97 9.05
CA HIS A 346 17.46 32.02 10.50
C HIS A 346 18.68 32.86 10.93
N GLU A 347 18.84 34.05 10.34
CA GLU A 347 20.01 34.93 10.54
C GLU A 347 20.13 35.52 11.95
N ASP A 348 19.09 35.37 12.78
CA ASP A 348 19.01 35.87 14.15
C ASP A 348 19.55 34.89 15.21
N CYS A 349 19.92 33.66 14.82
CA CYS A 349 20.40 32.63 15.74
C CYS A 349 21.53 31.78 15.15
N GLY A 350 22.18 30.99 16.01
CA GLY A 350 23.19 30.02 15.59
C GLY A 350 22.57 28.74 15.03
N THR A 351 23.36 27.67 14.95
CA THR A 351 22.93 26.36 14.45
C THR A 351 23.24 25.27 15.46
N ILE A 352 22.29 24.35 15.62
CA ILE A 352 22.45 23.07 16.30
C ILE A 352 22.77 22.01 15.26
N LEU A 353 23.85 21.27 15.46
CA LEU A 353 24.24 20.10 14.68
C LEU A 353 23.94 18.83 15.48
N ILE A 354 23.14 17.96 14.88
CA ILE A 354 22.88 16.61 15.38
C ILE A 354 23.67 15.63 14.53
N VAL A 355 24.45 14.76 15.16
CA VAL A 355 25.23 13.72 14.49
C VAL A 355 24.72 12.36 14.94
N TYR A 356 24.13 11.62 14.01
CA TYR A 356 23.76 10.23 14.24
C TYR A 356 24.86 9.30 13.71
N ASN A 357 25.17 8.25 14.44
CA ASN A 357 26.11 7.22 14.02
C ASN A 357 25.59 5.83 14.39
N ILE A 358 25.11 5.09 13.39
CA ILE A 358 24.64 3.71 13.53
C ILE A 358 25.58 2.80 12.73
N PRO A 359 26.27 1.84 13.38
CA PRO A 359 27.11 0.88 12.68
C PRO A 359 26.27 -0.22 12.00
N HIS A 360 26.90 -0.94 11.07
CA HIS A 360 26.39 -2.22 10.57
C HIS A 360 26.16 -3.21 11.73
N GLY A 361 25.25 -4.16 11.54
CA GLY A 361 24.96 -5.14 12.59
C GLY A 361 24.14 -6.34 12.11
N ILE A 362 23.60 -7.06 13.09
CA ILE A 362 22.69 -8.20 12.88
C ILE A 362 21.30 -7.81 13.35
N GLN A 363 20.30 -8.16 12.55
CA GLN A 363 18.90 -7.90 12.82
C GLN A 363 18.41 -8.69 14.05
N GLY A 364 17.84 -7.96 15.00
CA GLY A 364 17.13 -8.51 16.16
C GLY A 364 15.77 -9.14 15.81
N PRO A 365 15.07 -9.73 16.80
CA PRO A 365 13.75 -10.33 16.60
C PRO A 365 12.65 -9.35 16.14
N GLU A 366 12.84 -8.06 16.38
CA GLU A 366 11.91 -6.98 16.00
C GLU A 366 12.09 -6.49 14.55
N HIS A 367 13.10 -7.01 13.84
CA HIS A 367 13.48 -6.55 12.51
C HIS A 367 12.93 -7.46 11.40
N PRO A 368 12.96 -7.02 10.12
CA PRO A 368 12.36 -7.75 9.00
C PRO A 368 12.86 -9.19 8.83
N ASN A 369 14.17 -9.40 8.97
CA ASN A 369 14.84 -10.67 8.78
C ASN A 369 15.73 -11.01 10.00
N PRO A 370 15.16 -11.47 11.12
CA PRO A 370 15.91 -11.75 12.34
C PRO A 370 17.11 -12.68 12.10
N GLY A 371 18.27 -12.30 12.62
CA GLY A 371 19.53 -13.04 12.46
C GLY A 371 20.29 -12.77 11.17
N LYS A 372 19.72 -12.07 10.18
CA LYS A 372 20.46 -11.62 9.00
C LYS A 372 21.25 -10.32 9.28
N PRO A 373 22.32 -10.03 8.54
CA PRO A 373 22.98 -8.73 8.59
C PRO A 373 22.04 -7.61 8.15
N PHE A 374 22.31 -6.39 8.63
CA PHE A 374 21.81 -5.17 8.02
C PHE A 374 22.96 -4.21 7.69
N THR A 375 22.80 -3.42 6.64
CA THR A 375 23.76 -2.38 6.25
C THR A 375 23.39 -1.01 6.83
N ALA A 376 24.35 -0.11 7.00
CA ALA A 376 24.12 1.25 7.50
C ALA A 376 24.91 2.23 6.62
N ARG A 377 24.24 2.85 5.65
CA ARG A 377 24.88 3.72 4.64
C ARG A 377 24.84 5.18 5.05
N GLY A 378 25.92 5.90 4.71
CA GLY A 378 26.03 7.35 4.88
C GLY A 378 26.14 7.82 6.33
N PHE A 379 26.54 6.95 7.26
CA PHE A 379 26.86 7.35 8.64
C PHE A 379 28.34 7.76 8.77
N PRO A 380 28.66 8.77 9.60
CA PRO A 380 27.75 9.57 10.42
C PRO A 380 26.85 10.50 9.58
N ARG A 381 25.57 10.58 9.93
CA ARG A 381 24.60 11.49 9.31
C ARG A 381 24.54 12.78 10.11
N GLN A 382 24.76 13.90 9.44
CA GLN A 382 24.70 15.24 10.01
C GLN A 382 23.36 15.89 9.71
N CYS A 383 22.76 16.50 10.71
CA CYS A 383 21.47 17.17 10.61
C CYS A 383 21.51 18.52 11.32
N TYR A 384 20.75 19.48 10.81
CA TYR A 384 20.83 20.86 11.24
C TYR A 384 19.48 21.38 11.74
N LEU A 385 19.50 22.17 12.81
CA LEU A 385 18.37 22.95 13.31
C LEU A 385 18.85 24.37 13.65
N PRO A 386 18.01 25.39 13.51
CA PRO A 386 18.35 26.72 14.03
C PRO A 386 18.39 26.70 15.56
N ASP A 387 19.38 27.36 16.17
CA ASP A 387 19.52 27.47 17.62
C ASP A 387 18.64 28.59 18.20
N ASN A 388 17.35 28.53 17.89
CA ASN A 388 16.31 29.38 18.46
C ASN A 388 15.39 28.57 19.40
N ALA A 389 14.38 29.23 19.99
CA ALA A 389 13.49 28.58 20.96
C ALA A 389 12.76 27.35 20.37
N GLN A 390 12.29 27.45 19.13
CA GLN A 390 11.57 26.35 18.48
C GLN A 390 12.51 25.22 18.06
N GLY A 391 13.69 25.52 17.54
CA GLY A 391 14.70 24.51 17.19
C GLY A 391 15.21 23.75 18.42
N ARG A 392 15.41 24.42 19.56
CA ARG A 392 15.74 23.75 20.83
C ARG A 392 14.61 22.86 21.34
N LYS A 393 13.35 23.26 21.19
CA LYS A 393 12.19 22.40 21.49
C LYS A 393 12.19 21.15 20.61
N VAL A 394 12.39 21.29 19.30
CA VAL A 394 12.50 20.16 18.36
C VAL A 394 13.65 19.23 18.76
N LEU A 395 14.82 19.77 19.12
CA LEU A 395 15.96 18.98 19.59
C LEU A 395 15.62 18.10 20.79
N GLU A 396 14.95 18.65 21.81
CA GLU A 396 14.57 17.87 23.00
C GLU A 396 13.59 16.74 22.67
N LEU A 397 12.63 17.00 21.78
CA LEU A 397 11.71 15.97 21.29
C LEU A 397 12.44 14.90 20.44
N LEU A 398 13.39 15.28 19.60
CA LEU A 398 14.23 14.34 18.86
C LEU A 398 15.05 13.44 19.77
N LYS A 399 15.54 13.96 20.91
CA LYS A 399 16.21 13.12 21.93
C LYS A 399 15.24 12.10 22.54
N VAL A 400 13.98 12.46 22.77
CA VAL A 400 12.94 11.50 23.20
C VAL A 400 12.70 10.46 22.12
N ALA A 401 12.48 10.87 20.88
CA ALA A 401 12.28 9.97 19.75
C ALA A 401 13.47 9.01 19.56
N TRP A 402 14.71 9.50 19.72
CA TRP A 402 15.92 8.68 19.71
C TRP A 402 15.93 7.64 20.84
N LYS A 403 15.64 8.04 22.09
CA LYS A 403 15.52 7.12 23.23
C LYS A 403 14.43 6.07 23.00
N ARG A 404 13.33 6.46 22.36
CA ARG A 404 12.21 5.59 21.97
C ARG A 404 12.46 4.81 20.67
N ARG A 405 13.66 4.87 20.09
CA ARG A 405 14.06 4.12 18.88
C ARG A 405 13.23 4.46 17.62
N LEU A 406 12.82 5.72 17.48
CA LEU A 406 11.89 6.18 16.43
C LEU A 406 12.55 6.94 15.26
N ILE A 407 13.84 7.32 15.33
CA ILE A 407 14.47 8.14 14.27
C ILE A 407 14.82 7.31 13.03
N PHE A 408 15.30 6.09 13.24
CA PHE A 408 15.64 5.15 12.16
C PHE A 408 14.94 3.82 12.33
N THR A 409 14.93 3.04 11.25
CA THR A 409 14.48 1.64 11.23
C THR A 409 15.38 0.83 10.29
N VAL A 410 15.27 -0.51 10.33
CA VAL A 410 15.82 -1.37 9.27
C VAL A 410 14.71 -1.64 8.29
N GLY A 411 14.94 -1.29 7.04
CA GLY A 411 13.96 -1.44 5.97
C GLY A 411 14.65 -1.43 4.62
N THR A 412 13.99 -0.82 3.64
CA THR A 412 14.53 -0.67 2.29
C THR A 412 14.69 0.79 1.95
N SER A 413 15.86 1.14 1.43
CA SER A 413 16.20 2.51 1.02
C SER A 413 15.32 2.93 -0.16
N SER A 414 14.58 4.03 0.00
CA SER A 414 13.80 4.63 -1.08
C SER A 414 14.68 5.18 -2.21
N THR A 415 15.90 5.63 -1.91
CA THR A 415 16.82 6.20 -2.89
C THR A 415 17.58 5.15 -3.69
N THR A 416 17.91 4.00 -3.10
CA THR A 416 18.79 2.99 -3.72
C THR A 416 18.14 1.63 -3.95
N GLY A 417 16.96 1.36 -3.34
CA GLY A 417 16.34 0.05 -3.34
C GLY A 417 17.06 -1.01 -2.49
N GLU A 418 18.13 -0.65 -1.77
CA GLU A 418 18.87 -1.60 -0.90
C GLU A 418 17.98 -2.04 0.26
N THR A 419 17.67 -3.34 0.33
CA THR A 419 16.93 -3.96 1.44
C THR A 419 17.85 -4.24 2.62
N ASP A 420 17.26 -4.52 3.79
CA ASP A 420 17.99 -4.83 5.02
C ASP A 420 19.02 -3.74 5.36
N THR A 421 18.62 -2.46 5.23
CA THR A 421 19.48 -1.31 5.48
C THR A 421 18.85 -0.31 6.43
N VAL A 422 19.68 0.46 7.13
CA VAL A 422 19.23 1.52 8.05
C VAL A 422 18.71 2.72 7.24
N VAL A 423 17.42 3.03 7.45
CA VAL A 423 16.69 4.11 6.79
C VAL A 423 16.04 5.05 7.81
N TRP A 424 15.70 6.26 7.37
CA TRP A 424 14.90 7.20 8.17
C TRP A 424 13.51 6.63 8.46
N ASN A 425 12.89 7.03 9.57
CA ASN A 425 11.59 6.52 10.00
C ASN A 425 10.60 7.66 10.27
N GLU A 426 10.01 8.20 9.20
CA GLU A 426 8.89 9.16 9.24
C GLU A 426 9.11 10.49 10.00
N ILE A 427 10.34 10.78 10.44
CA ILE A 427 10.72 12.05 11.07
C ILE A 427 11.82 12.69 10.23
N HIS A 428 11.47 13.71 9.47
CA HIS A 428 12.35 14.35 8.51
C HIS A 428 13.43 15.20 9.18
N HIS A 429 14.63 15.09 8.64
CA HIS A 429 15.80 15.85 9.07
C HIS A 429 16.34 16.68 7.91
N LYS A 430 16.83 17.89 8.21
CA LYS A 430 17.58 18.70 7.26
C LYS A 430 19.04 18.30 7.28
N THR A 431 19.52 17.69 6.19
CA THR A 431 20.88 17.15 6.07
C THR A 431 21.83 18.09 5.33
N GLU A 432 21.35 19.24 4.86
CA GLU A 432 22.14 20.26 4.15
C GLU A 432 21.93 21.64 4.78
N MET A 433 23.01 22.41 4.95
CA MET A 433 22.96 23.77 5.52
C MET A 433 22.54 24.82 4.50
N ASP A 434 23.21 24.90 3.34
CA ASP A 434 23.27 26.14 2.56
C ASP A 434 22.23 26.25 1.43
N ARG A 435 21.80 25.13 0.83
CA ARG A 435 20.91 25.16 -0.34
C ARG A 435 19.93 24.01 -0.32
N ASN A 436 18.64 24.31 -0.44
CA ASN A 436 17.58 23.30 -0.51
C ASN A 436 17.43 22.67 -1.92
N VAL A 437 18.54 22.32 -2.59
CA VAL A 437 18.51 21.75 -3.96
C VAL A 437 17.93 20.34 -3.96
N THR A 438 18.24 19.56 -2.93
CA THR A 438 17.78 18.18 -2.78
C THR A 438 16.42 18.06 -2.08
N GLY A 439 15.82 19.18 -1.65
CA GLY A 439 14.61 19.20 -0.82
C GLY A 439 14.87 18.97 0.69
N HIS A 440 16.11 18.67 1.07
CA HIS A 440 16.50 18.36 2.46
C HIS A 440 17.38 19.44 3.12
N GLY A 441 17.36 20.67 2.60
CA GLY A 441 18.15 21.79 3.11
C GLY A 441 17.33 23.03 3.51
N TYR A 442 18.02 24.14 3.74
CA TYR A 442 17.45 25.45 4.08
C TYR A 442 17.61 26.44 2.91
N PRO A 443 16.81 27.54 2.85
CA PRO A 443 15.73 27.89 3.77
C PRO A 443 14.48 27.02 3.58
N ASP A 444 13.79 26.74 4.69
CA ASP A 444 12.49 26.07 4.70
C ASP A 444 11.66 26.60 5.89
N PRO A 445 10.75 27.57 5.65
CA PRO A 445 10.01 28.23 6.73
C PRO A 445 9.03 27.29 7.46
N ASN A 446 8.64 26.17 6.84
CA ASN A 446 7.65 25.25 7.40
C ASN A 446 8.29 24.05 8.11
N TYR A 447 9.60 23.84 7.97
CA TYR A 447 10.26 22.63 8.47
C TYR A 447 10.02 22.38 9.96
N LEU A 448 10.23 23.39 10.81
CA LEU A 448 10.08 23.21 12.26
C LEU A 448 8.64 22.87 12.67
N GLN A 449 7.64 23.38 11.93
CA GLN A 449 6.23 23.03 12.17
C GLN A 449 5.94 21.59 11.70
N ASN A 450 6.45 21.22 10.52
CA ASN A 450 6.24 19.89 9.96
C ASN A 450 6.87 18.80 10.82
N VAL A 451 8.12 18.97 11.26
CA VAL A 451 8.81 17.98 12.09
C VAL A 451 8.16 17.84 13.48
N LEU A 452 7.58 18.92 14.03
CA LEU A 452 6.78 18.83 15.26
C LEU A 452 5.52 17.99 15.05
N ALA A 453 4.83 18.16 13.91
CA ALA A 453 3.67 17.35 13.57
C ALA A 453 4.03 15.87 13.36
N GLU A 454 5.16 15.59 12.72
CA GLU A 454 5.70 14.23 12.54
C GLU A 454 6.05 13.57 13.88
N LEU A 455 6.75 14.29 14.76
CA LEU A 455 7.04 13.84 16.13
C LEU A 455 5.75 13.53 16.89
N ALA A 456 4.75 14.42 16.82
CA ALA A 456 3.46 14.21 17.47
C ALA A 456 2.72 12.99 16.88
N ALA A 457 2.80 12.77 15.56
CA ALA A 457 2.24 11.58 14.90
C ALA A 457 2.92 10.27 15.34
N GLN A 458 4.17 10.33 15.82
CA GLN A 458 4.87 9.23 16.47
C GLN A 458 4.65 9.16 17.98
N GLY A 459 3.79 10.00 18.55
CA GLY A 459 3.49 10.05 19.99
C GLY A 459 4.56 10.73 20.84
N VAL A 460 5.40 11.56 20.21
CA VAL A 460 6.43 12.36 20.86
C VAL A 460 5.97 13.82 20.90
N THR A 461 5.31 14.19 22.00
CA THR A 461 4.75 15.53 22.23
C THR A 461 5.49 16.24 23.36
N GLU A 462 5.17 17.51 23.58
CA GLU A 462 5.75 18.33 24.65
C GLU A 462 5.54 17.72 26.05
N ASP A 463 4.41 17.06 26.28
CA ASP A 463 4.11 16.34 27.53
C ASP A 463 5.17 15.28 27.88
N CYS A 464 5.90 14.76 26.88
CA CYS A 464 6.98 13.80 27.09
C CYS A 464 8.26 14.46 27.68
N LEU A 465 8.36 15.79 27.63
CA LEU A 465 9.47 16.54 28.21
C LEU A 465 9.25 16.84 29.69
N GLU A 466 7.99 16.96 30.12
CA GLU A 466 7.63 17.21 31.53
C GLU A 466 7.82 15.98 32.43
N GLN A 467 7.91 14.79 31.84
CA GLN A 467 8.01 13.49 32.52
C GLN A 467 9.45 12.96 32.63
N GLN A 468 10.44 13.70 32.10
CA GLN A 468 11.88 13.39 32.21
C GLN A 468 12.50 14.03 33.44
#